data_AF-A0A3C1YXW4-F1
#
_entry.id   AF-A0A3C1YXW4-F1
#
_cell.length_a   1.000
_cell.length_b   1.000
_cell.length_c   1.000
_cell.angle_alpha   90.00
_cell.angle_beta   90.00
_cell.angle_gamma   90.00
#
_symmetry.space_group_name_H-M   'P 1'
#
loop_
_entity.id
_entity.type
_entity.pdbx_description
1 polymer ?
#
loop_
_entity_poly.entity_id
_entity_poly.type
_entity_poly.pdbx_seq_one_letter_code
_entity_poly.pdbx_strand_id
1 'polypeptide(L)'
;SSTRNGIPFGWYHYNGSTVGQELYFSNIPFMDSISFSFLLFASYCLALLLLLPMAQGHRESVWRFPRLLFALGDRTSWPVFILTVLFFAFIDMVIDPVALRGDRWFLGKIYYYPDPGVHYGVPMANYVGWAVVGAISLLIYFPLDRRLASALPPQTPSTTHRLLLGVGLYYGVLIFNLAVTFWIGEMLQGTTGLLMYVPVTALLLLRLLTPAPAAH
;
A
#
# COMPACT_ATOMS: atom_id res chain seq x y z
N SER A 1 -8.49 21.00 -3.43
CA SER A 1 -7.88 19.94 -4.24
C SER A 1 -6.44 20.31 -4.44
N SER A 2 -5.51 19.36 -4.32
CA SER A 2 -4.07 19.59 -4.49
C SER A 2 -3.72 20.27 -5.81
N THR A 3 -4.56 20.08 -6.85
CA THR A 3 -4.50 20.77 -8.14
C THR A 3 -4.79 22.28 -8.10
N ARG A 4 -5.27 22.81 -6.97
CA ARG A 4 -5.61 24.23 -6.76
C ARG A 4 -4.94 24.87 -5.55
N ASN A 5 -4.48 24.09 -4.57
CA ASN A 5 -3.91 24.61 -3.33
C ASN A 5 -2.61 23.91 -2.90
N GLY A 6 -2.14 22.92 -3.66
CA GLY A 6 -0.93 22.16 -3.34
C GLY A 6 -1.03 21.27 -2.10
N ILE A 7 -2.20 21.12 -1.48
CA ILE A 7 -2.41 20.29 -0.29
C ILE A 7 -3.29 19.09 -0.64
N PRO A 8 -2.92 17.85 -0.25
CA PRO A 8 -1.78 17.50 0.59
C PRO A 8 -0.53 17.02 -0.18
N PHE A 9 -0.59 16.92 -1.51
CA PHE A 9 0.43 16.23 -2.32
C PHE A 9 1.49 17.16 -2.93
N GLY A 10 1.43 18.46 -2.64
CA GLY A 10 2.16 19.48 -3.41
C GLY A 10 1.41 19.94 -4.65
N TRP A 11 1.95 20.95 -5.33
CA TRP A 11 1.37 21.48 -6.56
C TRP A 11 1.65 20.54 -7.72
N TYR A 12 0.59 19.99 -8.31
CA TYR A 12 0.68 19.18 -9.52
C TYR A 12 -0.52 19.44 -10.43
N HIS A 13 -0.32 19.23 -11.73
CA HIS A 13 -1.35 19.45 -12.73
C HIS A 13 -1.57 18.17 -13.54
N TYR A 14 -2.81 17.70 -13.60
CA TYR A 14 -3.20 16.71 -14.60
C TYR A 14 -3.22 17.37 -15.97
N ASN A 15 -2.71 16.69 -17.00
CA ASN A 15 -2.69 17.25 -18.36
C ASN A 15 -4.04 17.10 -19.10
N GLY A 16 -5.01 16.39 -18.51
CA GLY A 16 -6.31 16.14 -19.09
C GLY A 16 -6.32 15.13 -20.25
N SER A 17 -5.25 14.34 -20.45
CA SER A 17 -5.13 13.40 -21.58
C SER A 17 -6.16 12.28 -21.56
N THR A 18 -6.78 11.97 -20.42
CA THR A 18 -7.82 10.94 -20.30
C THR A 18 -9.24 11.51 -20.22
N VAL A 19 -9.41 12.83 -20.38
CA VAL A 19 -10.74 13.48 -20.38
C VAL A 19 -11.56 12.96 -21.56
N GLY A 20 -12.70 12.34 -21.26
CA GLY A 20 -13.56 11.68 -22.26
C GLY A 20 -13.31 10.18 -22.45
N GLN A 21 -12.27 9.61 -21.83
CA GLN A 21 -12.01 8.16 -21.79
C GLN A 21 -12.17 7.57 -20.38
N GLU A 22 -12.12 8.41 -19.35
CA GLU A 22 -12.35 8.03 -17.95
C GLU A 22 -13.39 8.92 -17.29
N LEU A 23 -13.99 8.44 -16.19
CA LEU A 23 -14.88 9.25 -15.36
C LEU A 23 -14.05 10.23 -14.54
N TYR A 24 -14.45 11.51 -14.51
CA TYR A 24 -13.77 12.55 -13.74
C TYR A 24 -14.67 13.09 -12.63
N PHE A 25 -14.15 13.25 -11.42
CA PHE A 25 -14.79 14.02 -10.34
C PHE A 25 -13.96 15.27 -10.05
N SER A 26 -14.48 16.45 -10.38
CA SER A 26 -13.85 17.75 -10.07
C SER A 26 -12.37 17.85 -10.51
N ASN A 27 -12.08 17.42 -11.75
CA ASN A 27 -10.74 17.37 -12.38
C ASN A 27 -9.79 16.27 -11.86
N ILE A 28 -10.30 15.29 -11.12
CA ILE A 28 -9.52 14.12 -10.67
C ILE A 28 -10.06 12.89 -11.42
N PRO A 29 -9.20 12.09 -12.09
CA PRO A 29 -9.62 10.85 -12.71
C PRO A 29 -10.10 9.86 -11.64
N PHE A 30 -11.26 9.22 -11.86
CA PHE A 30 -11.90 8.32 -10.89
C PHE A 30 -11.05 7.09 -10.57
N MET A 31 -10.26 6.61 -11.54
CA MET A 31 -9.32 5.50 -11.35
C MET A 31 -8.26 5.80 -10.28
N ASP A 32 -7.91 7.07 -10.09
CA ASP A 32 -6.99 7.50 -9.04
C ASP A 32 -7.57 7.15 -7.66
N SER A 33 -8.82 7.54 -7.41
CA SER A 33 -9.52 7.27 -6.13
C SER A 33 -9.71 5.78 -5.81
N ILE A 34 -9.93 4.95 -6.84
CA ILE A 34 -9.98 3.49 -6.69
C ILE A 34 -8.61 2.95 -6.32
N SER A 35 -7.55 3.50 -6.93
CA SER A 35 -6.16 3.11 -6.67
C SER A 35 -5.72 3.36 -5.24
N PHE A 36 -6.06 4.53 -4.68
CA PHE A 36 -5.86 4.81 -3.25
C PHE A 36 -6.54 3.76 -2.37
N SER A 37 -7.78 3.37 -2.68
CA SER A 37 -8.57 2.48 -1.84
C SER A 37 -8.00 1.05 -1.79
N PHE A 38 -7.66 0.44 -2.93
CA PHE A 38 -7.11 -0.92 -2.93
C PHE A 38 -5.66 -0.96 -2.44
N LEU A 39 -4.85 0.08 -2.70
CA LEU A 39 -3.48 0.16 -2.19
C LEU A 39 -3.47 0.32 -0.67
N LEU A 40 -4.40 1.09 -0.10
CA LEU A 40 -4.54 1.23 1.33
C LEU A 40 -4.97 -0.10 1.97
N PHE A 41 -5.91 -0.80 1.33
CA PHE A 41 -6.31 -2.15 1.75
C PHE A 41 -5.14 -3.15 1.69
N ALA A 42 -4.38 -3.17 0.59
CA ALA A 42 -3.22 -4.05 0.44
C ALA A 42 -2.12 -3.74 1.47
N SER A 43 -1.88 -2.46 1.75
CA SER A 43 -0.97 -1.98 2.79
C SER A 43 -1.42 -2.40 4.18
N TYR A 44 -2.72 -2.34 4.45
CA TYR A 44 -3.33 -2.80 5.70
C TYR A 44 -3.16 -4.31 5.87
N CYS A 45 -3.38 -5.10 4.81
CA CYS A 45 -3.13 -6.54 4.84
C CYS A 45 -1.66 -6.86 5.13
N LEU A 46 -0.71 -6.13 4.54
CA LEU A 46 0.72 -6.30 4.79
C LEU A 46 1.08 -5.98 6.26
N ALA A 47 0.57 -4.88 6.79
CA ALA A 47 0.77 -4.50 8.20
C ALA A 47 0.19 -5.55 9.16
N LEU A 48 -1.03 -6.02 8.89
CA LEU A 48 -1.68 -7.08 9.67
C LEU A 48 -0.89 -8.39 9.62
N LEU A 49 -0.39 -8.80 8.46
CA LEU A 49 0.37 -10.05 8.33
C LEU A 49 1.66 -10.01 9.18
N LEU A 50 2.29 -8.84 9.27
CA LEU A 50 3.49 -8.64 10.09
C LEU A 50 3.20 -8.57 11.59
N LEU A 51 2.08 -7.95 12.00
CA LEU A 51 1.84 -7.58 13.40
C LEU A 51 0.83 -8.45 14.15
N LEU A 52 -0.11 -9.10 13.46
CA LEU A 52 -1.15 -9.86 14.16
C LEU A 52 -0.56 -11.03 14.96
N PRO A 53 -1.04 -11.29 16.18
CA PRO A 53 -0.57 -12.40 16.99
C PRO A 53 -0.77 -13.75 16.29
N MET A 54 0.18 -14.67 16.49
CA MET A 54 0.05 -16.06 16.04
C MET A 54 -0.64 -16.88 17.12
N ALA A 55 -1.62 -17.70 16.72
CA ALA A 55 -2.26 -18.66 17.61
C ALA A 55 -1.22 -19.67 18.12
N GLN A 56 -1.23 -19.92 19.43
CA GLN A 56 -0.43 -20.99 20.03
C GLN A 56 -0.98 -22.35 19.58
N GLY A 57 -0.11 -23.23 19.10
CA GLY A 57 -0.50 -24.56 18.64
C GLY A 57 0.67 -25.32 18.02
N HIS A 58 0.63 -26.65 18.13
CA HIS A 58 1.64 -27.53 17.56
C HIS A 58 1.56 -27.48 16.03
N ARG A 59 2.65 -27.11 15.36
CA ARG A 59 2.77 -27.32 13.90
C ARG A 59 2.88 -28.82 13.68
N GLU A 60 1.78 -29.46 13.30
CA GLU A 60 1.84 -30.84 12.77
C GLU A 60 2.54 -30.89 11.40
N SER A 61 2.89 -29.74 10.79
CA SER A 61 3.61 -29.68 9.51
C SER A 61 4.44 -28.40 9.34
N VAL A 62 5.68 -28.56 8.86
CA VAL A 62 6.61 -27.48 8.44
C VAL A 62 6.06 -26.69 7.23
N TRP A 63 5.04 -27.18 6.53
CA TRP A 63 4.53 -26.57 5.30
C TRP A 63 3.21 -25.80 5.46
N ARG A 64 2.68 -25.63 6.69
CA ARG A 64 1.45 -24.86 6.93
C ARG A 64 1.77 -23.42 7.37
N PHE A 65 1.10 -22.44 6.76
CA PHE A 65 1.18 -21.03 7.14
C PHE A 65 0.76 -20.80 8.61
N PRO A 66 1.33 -19.80 9.30
CA PRO A 66 0.98 -19.50 10.68
C PRO A 66 -0.50 -19.13 10.79
N ARG A 67 -1.19 -19.58 11.84
CA ARG A 67 -2.58 -19.18 12.10
C ARG A 67 -2.59 -17.83 12.81
N LEU A 68 -3.00 -16.78 12.12
CA LEU A 68 -3.07 -15.43 12.69
C LEU A 68 -4.42 -15.18 13.38
N LEU A 69 -4.35 -14.59 14.57
CA LEU A 69 -5.50 -14.16 15.34
C LEU A 69 -5.98 -12.81 14.81
N PHE A 70 -7.27 -12.70 14.48
CA PHE A 70 -7.86 -11.50 13.88
C PHE A 70 -8.74 -10.74 14.87
N ALA A 71 -8.24 -10.59 16.10
CA ALA A 71 -8.98 -9.90 17.15
C ALA A 71 -9.12 -8.40 16.83
N LEU A 72 -10.25 -7.82 17.24
CA LEU A 72 -10.58 -6.42 16.96
C LEU A 72 -9.53 -5.45 17.53
N GLY A 73 -9.05 -5.71 18.75
CA GLY A 73 -8.03 -4.89 19.41
C GLY A 73 -6.71 -4.89 18.64
N ASP A 74 -6.27 -6.05 18.14
CA ASP A 74 -5.01 -6.20 17.41
C ASP A 74 -5.09 -5.58 16.02
N ARG A 75 -6.16 -5.89 15.27
CA ARG A 75 -6.31 -5.43 13.88
C ARG A 75 -6.52 -3.92 13.76
N THR A 76 -7.12 -3.31 14.79
CA THR A 76 -7.29 -1.85 14.86
C THR A 76 -6.25 -1.16 15.75
N SER A 77 -5.15 -1.84 16.10
CA SER A 77 -4.14 -1.29 17.00
C SER A 77 -3.34 -0.13 16.37
N TRP A 78 -2.75 0.71 17.22
CA TRP A 78 -1.87 1.80 16.77
C TRP A 78 -0.66 1.34 15.95
N PRO A 79 0.04 0.23 16.29
CA PRO A 79 1.10 -0.30 15.44
C PRO A 79 0.62 -0.65 14.03
N VAL A 80 -0.56 -1.28 13.90
CA VAL A 80 -1.14 -1.60 12.59
C VAL A 80 -1.50 -0.32 11.84
N PHE A 81 -2.07 0.68 12.52
CA PHE A 81 -2.34 1.99 11.93
C PHE A 81 -1.07 2.62 11.33
N ILE A 82 -0.03 2.78 12.15
CA ILE A 82 1.21 3.44 11.75
C ILE A 82 1.86 2.69 10.59
N LEU A 83 1.98 1.37 10.70
CA LEU A 83 2.64 0.56 9.70
C LEU A 83 1.86 0.53 8.37
N THR A 84 0.52 0.56 8.42
CA THR A 84 -0.32 0.67 7.22
C THR A 84 -0.08 1.99 6.50
N VAL A 85 -0.09 3.11 7.23
CA VAL A 85 0.17 4.44 6.66
C VAL A 85 1.56 4.51 6.04
N LEU A 86 2.56 3.95 6.72
CA LEU A 86 3.92 3.87 6.21
C LEU A 86 3.98 3.06 4.92
N PHE A 87 3.45 1.83 4.88
CA PHE A 87 3.48 1.01 3.65
C PHE A 87 2.70 1.63 2.49
N PHE A 88 1.64 2.37 2.81
CA PHE A 88 0.82 3.07 1.84
C PHE A 88 1.57 4.23 1.18
N ALA A 89 2.26 5.06 1.95
CA ALA A 89 3.14 6.09 1.40
C ALA A 89 4.40 5.49 0.75
N PHE A 90 4.90 4.37 1.27
CA PHE A 90 6.14 3.76 0.81
C PHE A 90 6.02 3.14 -0.57
N ILE A 91 4.87 2.53 -0.91
CA ILE A 91 4.66 1.99 -2.27
C ILE A 91 4.60 3.08 -3.32
N ASP A 92 4.12 4.26 -2.95
CA ASP A 92 4.10 5.42 -3.82
C ASP A 92 5.51 5.92 -4.18
N MET A 93 6.50 5.68 -3.31
CA MET A 93 7.91 5.95 -3.65
C MET A 93 8.41 5.11 -4.83
N VAL A 94 7.74 4.01 -5.18
CA VAL A 94 8.03 3.25 -6.41
C VAL A 94 7.06 3.59 -7.54
N ILE A 95 5.76 3.73 -7.25
CA ILE A 95 4.73 3.99 -8.26
C ILE A 95 4.93 5.36 -8.91
N ASP A 96 5.02 6.42 -8.11
CA ASP A 96 4.94 7.80 -8.60
C ASP A 96 6.12 8.17 -9.52
N PRO A 97 7.38 7.81 -9.20
CA PRO A 97 8.50 7.99 -10.12
C PRO A 97 8.32 7.30 -11.49
N VAL A 98 7.68 6.12 -11.53
CA VAL A 98 7.43 5.39 -12.78
C VAL A 98 6.27 6.03 -13.55
N ALA A 99 5.25 6.48 -12.85
CA ALA A 99 4.11 7.18 -13.42
C ALA A 99 4.52 8.52 -14.06
N LEU A 100 5.46 9.26 -13.44
CA LEU A 100 6.05 10.45 -14.05
C LEU A 100 6.77 10.18 -15.38
N ARG A 101 7.28 8.97 -15.57
CA ARG A 101 7.86 8.49 -16.84
C ARG A 101 6.81 7.89 -17.77
N GLY A 102 5.54 8.21 -17.55
CA GLY A 102 4.38 7.74 -18.32
C GLY A 102 4.50 7.90 -19.83
N ASP A 103 5.26 8.87 -20.34
CA ASP A 103 5.55 9.02 -21.78
C ASP A 103 6.30 7.84 -22.40
N ARG A 104 6.99 7.04 -21.58
CA ARG A 104 7.82 5.93 -22.04
C ARG A 104 7.12 4.58 -21.97
N TRP A 105 5.88 4.53 -21.50
CA TRP A 105 5.10 3.29 -21.41
C TRP A 105 3.60 3.56 -21.60
N PHE A 106 2.76 2.53 -21.48
CA PHE A 106 1.36 2.62 -21.88
C PHE A 106 0.54 3.65 -21.07
N LEU A 107 1.03 4.12 -19.93
CA LEU A 107 0.31 5.06 -19.07
C LEU A 107 0.11 6.43 -19.73
N GLY A 108 1.07 6.89 -20.56
CA GLY A 108 1.12 8.26 -21.05
C GLY A 108 1.45 9.27 -19.95
N LYS A 109 1.85 10.50 -20.31
CA LYS A 109 1.96 11.56 -19.29
C LYS A 109 0.55 11.90 -18.83
N ILE A 110 0.25 11.67 -17.56
CA ILE A 110 -1.07 11.96 -16.98
C ILE A 110 -1.02 13.17 -16.04
N TYR A 111 0.14 13.45 -15.45
CA TYR A 111 0.39 14.64 -14.63
C TYR A 111 1.86 15.06 -14.68
N TYR A 112 2.14 16.25 -14.17
CA TYR A 112 3.50 16.74 -13.94
C TYR A 112 3.57 17.64 -12.70
N TYR A 113 4.76 17.71 -12.11
CA TYR A 113 5.11 18.65 -11.05
C TYR A 113 5.82 19.87 -11.68
N PRO A 114 5.35 21.12 -11.45
CA PRO A 114 5.99 22.32 -11.98
C PRO A 114 7.44 22.47 -11.49
N ASP A 115 7.66 22.18 -10.22
CA ASP A 115 8.97 22.12 -9.59
C ASP A 115 9.33 20.65 -9.33
N PRO A 116 10.25 20.05 -10.12
CA PRO A 116 10.63 18.66 -9.96
C PRO A 116 11.20 18.40 -8.56
N GLY A 117 10.68 17.38 -7.90
CA GLY A 117 11.18 16.97 -6.59
C GLY A 117 12.46 16.16 -6.63
N VAL A 118 13.08 16.00 -5.46
CA VAL A 118 14.40 15.36 -5.30
C VAL A 118 14.39 13.86 -5.58
N HIS A 119 13.25 13.18 -5.48
CA HIS A 119 13.15 11.74 -5.67
C HIS A 119 12.60 11.45 -7.07
N TYR A 120 13.51 11.40 -8.05
CA TYR A 120 13.21 11.14 -9.47
C TYR A 120 12.16 12.09 -10.08
N GLY A 121 12.10 13.34 -9.59
CA GLY A 121 11.14 14.34 -10.03
C GLY A 121 9.87 14.43 -9.16
N VAL A 122 9.69 13.52 -8.20
CA VAL A 122 8.55 13.53 -7.25
C VAL A 122 8.90 14.34 -5.99
N PRO A 123 8.09 15.35 -5.61
CA PRO A 123 8.26 16.10 -4.37
C PRO A 123 8.01 15.24 -3.13
N MET A 124 8.78 15.49 -2.06
CA MET A 124 8.53 14.83 -0.76
C MET A 124 7.13 15.11 -0.21
N ALA A 125 6.55 16.27 -0.57
CA ALA A 125 5.17 16.63 -0.21
C ALA A 125 4.15 15.62 -0.71
N ASN A 126 4.38 14.98 -1.87
CA ASN A 126 3.49 13.97 -2.39
C ASN A 126 3.41 12.75 -1.44
N TYR A 127 4.56 12.21 -1.03
CA TYR A 127 4.61 11.08 -0.09
C TYR A 127 3.99 11.41 1.27
N VAL A 128 4.18 12.65 1.76
CA VAL A 128 3.49 13.14 2.96
C VAL A 128 1.98 13.18 2.73
N GLY A 129 1.53 13.59 1.55
CA GLY A 129 0.12 13.58 1.16
C GLY A 129 -0.49 12.19 1.20
N TRP A 130 0.20 11.18 0.66
CA TRP A 130 -0.21 9.78 0.77
C TRP A 130 -0.34 9.33 2.23
N ALA A 131 0.64 9.68 3.08
CA ALA A 131 0.58 9.37 4.49
C ALA A 131 -0.63 10.02 5.18
N VAL A 132 -0.91 11.30 4.89
CA VAL A 132 -2.05 12.04 5.45
C VAL A 132 -3.38 11.43 5.01
N VAL A 133 -3.54 11.14 3.70
CA VAL A 133 -4.77 10.53 3.17
C VAL A 133 -5.00 9.14 3.75
N GLY A 134 -3.95 8.31 3.83
CA GLY A 134 -4.02 7.01 4.48
C GLY A 134 -4.41 7.13 5.95
N ALA A 135 -3.79 8.05 6.69
CA ALA A 135 -4.08 8.29 8.10
C ALA A 135 -5.53 8.72 8.33
N ILE A 136 -6.04 9.70 7.57
CA ILE A 136 -7.44 10.16 7.68
C ILE A 136 -8.40 9.01 7.37
N SER A 137 -8.12 8.24 6.30
CA SER A 137 -8.95 7.10 5.90
C SER A 137 -9.03 6.05 7.01
N LEU A 138 -7.91 5.72 7.64
CA LEU A 138 -7.87 4.77 8.76
C LEU A 138 -8.48 5.34 10.05
N LEU A 139 -8.34 6.65 10.32
CA LEU A 139 -8.99 7.31 11.46
C LEU A 139 -10.51 7.28 11.35
N ILE A 140 -11.07 7.23 10.14
CA ILE A 140 -12.49 7.02 9.89
C ILE A 140 -12.83 5.52 9.98
N TYR A 141 -12.03 4.66 9.35
CA TYR A 141 -12.29 3.22 9.25
C TYR A 141 -12.19 2.49 10.60
N PHE A 142 -11.17 2.73 11.42
CA PHE A 142 -10.95 1.97 12.66
C PHE A 142 -12.09 2.14 13.68
N PRO A 143 -12.60 3.35 13.96
CA PRO A 143 -13.78 3.51 14.81
C PRO A 143 -15.03 2.85 14.22
N LEU A 144 -15.19 2.89 12.89
CA LEU A 144 -16.31 2.25 12.22
C LEU A 144 -16.24 0.72 12.35
N ASP A 145 -15.07 0.11 12.12
CA ASP A 145 -14.84 -1.32 12.32
C ASP A 145 -15.14 -1.73 13.77
N ARG A 146 -14.67 -0.94 14.75
CA ARG A 146 -14.96 -1.22 16.17
C ARG A 146 -16.44 -1.15 16.52
N ARG A 147 -17.20 -0.24 15.91
CA ARG A 147 -18.64 -0.09 16.14
C ARG A 147 -19.46 -1.18 15.45
N LEU A 148 -19.04 -1.62 14.26
CA LEU A 148 -19.78 -2.61 13.47
C LEU A 148 -19.39 -4.05 13.78
N ALA A 149 -18.22 -4.30 14.38
CA ALA A 149 -17.73 -5.64 14.64
C ALA A 149 -18.66 -6.49 15.53
N SER A 150 -19.38 -5.87 16.47
CA SER A 150 -20.37 -6.58 17.31
C SER A 150 -21.63 -6.98 16.56
N ALA A 151 -21.92 -6.36 15.41
CA ALA A 151 -23.09 -6.64 14.58
C ALA A 151 -22.80 -7.68 13.47
N LEU A 152 -21.54 -8.03 13.25
CA LEU A 152 -21.12 -8.94 12.18
C LEU A 152 -20.91 -10.37 12.72
N PRO A 153 -21.38 -11.40 11.99
CA PRO A 153 -21.20 -12.79 12.42
C PRO A 153 -19.70 -13.17 12.47
N PRO A 154 -19.30 -14.07 13.38
CA PRO A 154 -17.91 -14.52 13.49
C PRO A 154 -17.45 -15.18 12.18
N GLN A 155 -16.42 -14.59 11.58
CA GLN A 155 -15.83 -15.02 10.31
C GLN A 155 -14.86 -16.20 10.54
N THR A 156 -15.15 -17.36 9.96
CA THR A 156 -14.41 -18.63 10.15
C THR A 156 -13.49 -19.11 9.01
N PRO A 157 -13.05 -18.32 8.01
CA PRO A 157 -11.91 -18.74 7.18
C PRO A 157 -10.54 -18.46 7.81
N SER A 158 -9.50 -19.16 7.35
CA SER A 158 -8.10 -18.85 7.69
C SER A 158 -7.77 -17.39 7.34
N THR A 159 -7.61 -16.57 8.38
CA THR A 159 -7.21 -15.15 8.29
C THR A 159 -5.96 -14.99 7.43
N THR A 160 -4.97 -15.86 7.62
CA THR A 160 -3.67 -15.77 6.96
C THR A 160 -3.77 -15.86 5.44
N HIS A 161 -4.57 -16.78 4.89
CA HIS A 161 -4.74 -16.88 3.43
C HIS A 161 -5.35 -15.62 2.82
N ARG A 162 -6.33 -15.00 3.51
CA ARG A 162 -6.94 -13.76 3.04
C ARG A 162 -5.97 -12.58 3.08
N LEU A 163 -5.16 -12.49 4.14
CA LEU A 163 -4.10 -11.48 4.22
C LEU A 163 -3.06 -11.69 3.13
N LEU A 164 -2.68 -12.94 2.83
CA LEU A 164 -1.75 -13.26 1.75
C LEU A 164 -2.27 -12.83 0.37
N LEU A 165 -3.58 -12.85 0.12
CA LEU A 165 -4.14 -12.29 -1.12
C LEU A 165 -3.92 -10.76 -1.19
N GLY A 166 -4.15 -10.04 -0.10
CA GLY A 166 -3.88 -8.60 -0.03
C GLY A 166 -2.39 -8.26 -0.13
N VAL A 167 -1.53 -9.07 0.50
CA VAL A 167 -0.06 -8.95 0.36
C VAL A 167 0.39 -9.28 -1.06
N GLY A 168 -0.21 -10.30 -1.69
CA GLY A 168 0.02 -10.63 -3.09
C GLY A 168 -0.36 -9.48 -4.02
N LEU A 169 -1.46 -8.79 -3.75
CA LEU A 169 -1.83 -7.58 -4.48
C LEU A 169 -0.78 -6.46 -4.31
N TYR A 170 -0.32 -6.22 -3.08
CA TYR A 170 0.72 -5.22 -2.79
C TYR A 170 2.01 -5.49 -3.58
N TYR A 171 2.52 -6.73 -3.50
CA TYR A 171 3.73 -7.13 -4.24
C TYR A 171 3.48 -7.23 -5.74
N GLY A 172 2.27 -7.57 -6.18
CA GLY A 172 1.91 -7.57 -7.60
C GLY A 172 2.05 -6.17 -8.21
N VAL A 173 1.52 -5.15 -7.54
CA VAL A 173 1.68 -3.74 -7.97
C VAL A 173 3.15 -3.33 -7.92
N LEU A 174 3.87 -3.68 -6.86
CA LEU A 174 5.30 -3.37 -6.73
C LEU A 174 6.14 -3.98 -7.85
N ILE A 175 6.02 -5.30 -8.06
CA ILE A 175 6.76 -6.04 -9.09
C ILE A 175 6.44 -5.48 -10.47
N PHE A 176 5.17 -5.19 -10.73
CA PHE A 176 4.76 -4.58 -11.98
C PHE A 176 5.44 -3.23 -12.22
N ASN A 177 5.42 -2.31 -11.25
CA ASN A 177 6.05 -1.00 -11.39
C ASN A 177 7.58 -1.11 -11.53
N LEU A 178 8.23 -1.98 -10.76
CA LEU A 178 9.67 -2.23 -10.89
C LEU A 178 10.02 -2.82 -12.25
N ALA A 179 9.23 -3.78 -12.75
CA ALA A 179 9.43 -4.38 -14.07
C ALA A 179 9.30 -3.32 -15.18
N VAL A 180 8.30 -2.44 -15.09
CA VAL A 180 8.16 -1.29 -16.00
C VAL A 180 9.38 -0.36 -15.88
N THR A 181 9.84 -0.06 -14.66
CA THR A 181 11.00 0.80 -14.42
C THR A 181 12.26 0.30 -15.14
N PHE A 182 12.55 -1.00 -15.01
CA PHE A 182 13.67 -1.62 -15.71
C PHE A 182 13.44 -1.68 -17.23
N TRP A 183 12.21 -1.95 -17.66
CA TRP A 183 11.85 -2.01 -19.08
C TRP A 183 12.03 -0.67 -19.81
N ILE A 184 11.71 0.46 -19.17
CA ILE A 184 11.92 1.80 -19.73
C ILE A 184 13.36 2.32 -19.59
N GLY A 185 14.27 1.50 -19.06
CA GLY A 185 15.70 1.82 -18.94
C GLY A 185 16.10 2.63 -17.71
N GLU A 186 15.20 2.89 -16.75
CA GLU A 186 15.48 3.67 -15.53
C GLU A 186 16.17 2.80 -14.46
N MET A 187 17.38 2.33 -14.76
CA MET A 187 18.09 1.32 -13.95
C MET A 187 18.31 1.76 -12.50
N LEU A 188 18.74 3.01 -12.27
CA LEU A 188 18.97 3.53 -10.92
C LEU A 188 17.69 3.54 -10.10
N GLN A 189 16.57 3.99 -10.68
CA GLN A 189 15.26 4.02 -10.03
C GLN A 189 14.76 2.61 -9.71
N GLY A 190 14.95 1.67 -10.65
CA GLY A 190 14.58 0.27 -10.43
C GLY A 190 15.40 -0.38 -9.32
N THR A 191 16.72 -0.14 -9.29
CA THR A 191 17.61 -0.70 -8.27
C THR A 191 17.34 -0.12 -6.89
N THR A 192 17.17 1.20 -6.74
CA THR A 192 16.83 1.81 -5.44
C THR A 192 15.45 1.35 -4.97
N GLY A 193 14.47 1.28 -5.87
CA GLY A 193 13.15 0.69 -5.62
C GLY A 193 13.24 -0.73 -5.07
N LEU A 194 14.03 -1.59 -5.70
CA LEU A 194 14.25 -2.96 -5.23
C LEU A 194 14.92 -3.00 -3.85
N LEU A 195 15.99 -2.23 -3.65
CA LEU A 195 16.74 -2.19 -2.39
C LEU A 195 15.89 -1.69 -1.21
N MET A 196 15.03 -0.69 -1.44
CA MET A 196 14.07 -0.18 -0.45
C MET A 196 13.16 -1.29 0.10
N TYR A 197 12.80 -2.27 -0.73
CA TYR A 197 11.89 -3.35 -0.35
C TYR A 197 12.54 -4.61 0.20
N VAL A 198 13.87 -4.73 0.12
CA VAL A 198 14.62 -5.85 0.74
C VAL A 198 14.29 -6.03 2.22
N PRO A 199 14.37 -5.01 3.11
CA PRO A 199 14.10 -5.19 4.54
C PRO A 199 12.65 -5.61 4.81
N VAL A 200 11.68 -5.01 4.09
CA VAL A 200 10.26 -5.34 4.24
C VAL A 200 10.00 -6.79 3.82
N THR A 201 10.58 -7.21 2.70
CA THR A 201 10.46 -8.58 2.18
C THR A 201 11.12 -9.58 3.12
N ALA A 202 12.31 -9.27 3.64
CA ALA A 202 13.01 -10.10 4.59
C ALA A 202 12.20 -10.30 5.88
N LEU A 203 11.65 -9.23 6.47
CA LEU A 203 10.80 -9.30 7.65
C LEU A 203 9.53 -10.12 7.40
N LEU A 204 8.93 -9.97 6.22
CA LEU A 204 7.75 -10.74 5.81
C LEU A 204 8.06 -12.24 5.69
N LEU A 205 9.15 -12.59 5.02
CA LEU A 205 9.57 -13.99 4.87
C LEU A 205 9.92 -14.59 6.23
N LEU A 206 10.68 -13.87 7.06
CA LEU A 206 10.96 -14.29 8.44
C LEU A 206 9.67 -14.52 9.21
N ARG A 207 8.68 -13.61 9.12
CA ARG A 207 7.39 -13.75 9.79
C ARG A 207 6.64 -15.01 9.36
N LEU A 208 6.64 -15.34 8.08
CA LEU A 208 5.96 -16.53 7.54
C LEU A 208 6.67 -17.85 7.87
N LEU A 209 8.00 -17.79 7.99
CA LEU A 209 8.86 -18.94 8.29
C LEU A 209 9.01 -19.20 9.79
N THR A 210 8.86 -18.18 10.65
CA THR A 210 9.02 -18.30 12.11
C THR A 210 7.93 -19.21 12.70
N PRO A 211 8.29 -20.25 13.47
CA PRO A 211 7.31 -21.10 14.14
C PRO A 211 6.57 -20.35 15.26
N ALA A 212 5.34 -20.77 15.54
CA ALA A 212 4.58 -20.23 16.67
C ALA A 212 5.34 -20.49 17.98
N PRO A 213 5.34 -19.55 18.94
CA PRO A 213 5.96 -19.77 20.24
C PRO A 213 5.34 -20.99 20.91
N ALA A 214 6.19 -21.84 21.51
CA ALA A 214 5.74 -22.99 22.29
C ALA A 214 4.86 -22.51 23.45
N ALA A 215 3.78 -23.25 23.73
CA ALA A 215 3.00 -23.01 24.94
C ALA A 215 3.89 -23.35 26.15
N HIS A 216 4.16 -22.36 26.99
CA HIS A 216 4.78 -22.55 28.31
C HIS A 216 3.70 -22.82 29.35
#